data_AF-A0A8S1JE39-F1
#
_entry.id   AF-A0A8S1JE39-F1
#
_cell.length_a   1.000
_cell.length_b   1.000
_cell.length_c   1.000
_cell.angle_alpha   90.00
_cell.angle_beta   90.00
_cell.angle_gamma   90.00
#
_symmetry.space_group_name_H-M   'P 1'
#
loop_
_entity.id
_entity.type
_entity.pdbx_description
1 polymer ?
#
loop_
_entity_poly.entity_id
_entity_poly.type
_entity_poly.pdbx_seq_one_letter_code
_entity_poly.pdbx_strand_id
1 'polypeptide(L)'
;MKNLPLWYFVLLQSYSLLTYCIVVQRFIAYTFLGPLLPAAQSSGAEDSSDDVRVALGMVVKKIKHLWRVGVCLSSLLPMPEALPLGVDPAEARDDVPDVCRELTQASGQEALDKRLADFEELESAICGFKLANAYEWKSPMDGREVMEALGIQIAGPAMKPWMDAIVRWHLAHPDGTKEECRDFILKRQASQRDNEQSRQGT
;
A
#
# COMPACT_ATOMS: atom_id res chain seq x y z
N MET A 1 22.90 -19.54 -38.08
CA MET A 1 22.63 -18.88 -36.79
C MET A 1 22.66 -17.38 -37.05
N LYS A 2 21.51 -16.70 -37.03
CA LYS A 2 21.42 -15.27 -37.38
C LYS A 2 21.84 -14.45 -36.16
N ASN A 3 22.93 -13.69 -36.28
CA ASN A 3 23.38 -12.74 -35.27
C ASN A 3 22.29 -11.66 -35.11
N LEU A 4 21.52 -11.72 -34.03
CA LEU A 4 20.65 -10.62 -33.66
C LEU A 4 21.52 -9.45 -33.18
N PRO A 5 21.25 -8.23 -33.65
CA PRO A 5 22.10 -7.09 -33.36
C PRO A 5 21.95 -6.64 -31.90
N LEU A 6 23.05 -6.19 -31.29
CA LEU A 6 23.17 -5.79 -29.88
C LEU A 6 22.13 -4.74 -29.42
N TRP A 7 21.65 -3.89 -30.34
CA TRP A 7 20.59 -2.91 -30.02
C TRP A 7 19.24 -3.57 -29.67
N TYR A 8 18.99 -4.81 -30.13
CA TYR A 8 17.78 -5.57 -29.82
C TYR A 8 17.73 -5.98 -28.34
N PHE A 9 18.88 -6.31 -27.74
CA PHE A 9 18.98 -6.60 -26.30
C PHE A 9 18.79 -5.35 -25.45
N VAL A 10 19.32 -4.20 -25.90
CA VAL A 10 19.12 -2.92 -25.20
C VAL A 10 17.65 -2.51 -25.24
N LEU A 11 16.97 -2.69 -26.37
CA LEU A 11 15.52 -2.46 -26.50
C LEU A 11 14.71 -3.44 -25.64
N LEU A 12 15.03 -4.74 -25.64
CA LEU A 12 14.32 -5.71 -24.79
C LEU A 12 14.48 -5.39 -23.30
N GLN A 13 15.67 -4.96 -22.89
CA GLN A 13 15.96 -4.62 -21.49
C GLN A 13 15.26 -3.32 -21.07
N SER A 14 15.18 -2.33 -21.96
CA SER A 14 14.42 -1.10 -21.70
C SER A 14 12.90 -1.31 -21.74
N TYR A 15 12.37 -2.16 -22.63
CA TYR A 15 10.95 -2.56 -22.62
C TYR A 15 10.55 -3.34 -21.37
N SER A 16 11.42 -4.23 -20.89
CA SER A 16 11.20 -4.99 -19.65
C SER A 16 11.18 -4.06 -18.43
N LEU A 17 12.10 -3.10 -18.35
CA LEU A 17 12.13 -2.11 -17.26
C LEU A 17 10.94 -1.14 -17.30
N LEU A 18 10.49 -0.76 -18.50
CA LEU A 18 9.33 0.11 -18.67
C LEU A 18 8.02 -0.61 -18.30
N THR A 19 7.85 -1.85 -18.74
CA THR A 19 6.70 -2.67 -18.31
C THR A 19 6.74 -2.97 -16.82
N TYR A 20 7.92 -3.22 -16.24
CA TYR A 20 8.06 -3.38 -14.80
C TYR A 20 7.70 -2.09 -14.06
N CYS A 21 8.15 -0.92 -14.53
CA CYS A 21 7.75 0.37 -13.97
C CYS A 21 6.24 0.60 -14.06
N ILE A 22 5.61 0.34 -15.21
CA ILE A 22 4.17 0.54 -15.41
C ILE A 22 3.34 -0.42 -14.56
N VAL A 23 3.77 -1.69 -14.45
CA VAL A 23 3.07 -2.70 -13.62
C VAL A 23 3.26 -2.38 -12.14
N VAL A 24 4.46 -1.95 -11.72
CA VAL A 24 4.71 -1.52 -10.34
C VAL A 24 3.95 -0.23 -10.02
N GLN A 25 3.88 0.73 -10.94
CA GLN A 25 3.11 1.98 -10.78
C GLN A 25 1.60 1.72 -10.72
N ARG A 26 1.05 0.85 -11.60
CA ARG A 26 -0.37 0.44 -11.52
C ARG A 26 -0.66 -0.37 -10.26
N PHE A 27 0.26 -1.24 -9.85
CA PHE A 27 0.11 -2.00 -8.61
C PHE A 27 0.15 -1.10 -7.38
N ILE A 28 1.00 -0.07 -7.36
CA ILE A 28 1.04 0.95 -6.32
C ILE A 28 -0.27 1.77 -6.36
N ALA A 29 -0.68 2.31 -7.51
CA ALA A 29 -1.91 3.10 -7.61
C ALA A 29 -3.18 2.33 -7.19
N TYR A 30 -3.37 1.10 -7.69
CA TYR A 30 -4.56 0.29 -7.38
C TYR A 30 -4.55 -0.33 -5.98
N THR A 31 -3.37 -0.66 -5.43
CA THR A 31 -3.27 -1.35 -4.14
C THR A 31 -3.03 -0.40 -2.97
N PHE A 32 -2.49 0.81 -3.22
CA PHE A 32 -2.17 1.78 -2.18
C PHE A 32 -3.05 3.03 -2.18
N LEU A 33 -3.46 3.57 -3.34
CA LEU A 33 -4.21 4.83 -3.38
C LEU A 33 -5.74 4.64 -3.32
N GLY A 34 -6.26 3.51 -3.79
CA GLY A 34 -7.70 3.19 -3.74
C GLY A 34 -8.33 3.19 -2.33
N PRO A 35 -7.65 2.68 -1.28
CA PRO A 35 -8.21 2.65 0.06
C PRO A 35 -8.04 3.94 0.88
N LEU A 36 -7.27 4.93 0.40
CA LEU A 36 -6.91 6.12 1.19
C LEU A 36 -7.95 7.26 1.12
N LEU A 37 -9.06 7.11 0.38
CA LEU A 37 -9.99 8.21 0.11
C LEU A 37 -11.49 8.00 0.41
N PRO A 38 -11.93 6.88 1.02
CA PRO A 38 -13.11 7.01 1.88
C PRO A 38 -13.03 6.08 3.10
N ALA A 39 -12.37 6.53 4.17
CA ALA A 39 -12.55 5.98 5.51
C ALA A 39 -12.78 7.07 6.58
N ALA A 40 -13.10 8.30 6.17
CA ALA A 40 -13.45 9.39 7.09
C ALA A 40 -14.90 9.30 7.64
N GLN A 41 -15.49 8.10 7.69
CA GLN A 41 -16.79 7.88 8.35
C GLN A 41 -16.82 6.51 9.06
N SER A 42 -16.20 6.40 10.23
CA SER A 42 -16.86 5.86 11.43
C SER A 42 -15.95 5.94 12.66
N SER A 43 -16.50 6.53 13.73
CA SER A 43 -16.17 6.40 15.17
C SER A 43 -14.73 6.56 15.67
N GLY A 44 -14.54 7.52 16.59
CA GLY A 44 -13.48 7.49 17.62
C GLY A 44 -12.29 8.40 17.34
N ALA A 45 -12.21 9.56 18.01
CA ALA A 45 -11.16 10.56 17.79
C ALA A 45 -9.76 10.16 18.32
N GLU A 46 -9.61 9.02 18.99
CA GLU A 46 -8.30 8.43 19.36
C GLU A 46 -7.85 7.35 18.37
N ASP A 47 -8.77 6.64 17.71
CA ASP A 47 -8.47 5.58 16.72
C ASP A 47 -7.90 6.15 15.41
N SER A 48 -8.20 7.40 15.05
CA SER A 48 -7.77 7.96 13.76
C SER A 48 -6.26 8.10 13.62
N SER A 49 -5.55 8.43 14.71
CA SER A 49 -4.09 8.58 14.68
C SER A 49 -3.39 7.22 14.57
N ASP A 50 -3.92 6.22 15.27
CA ASP A 50 -3.40 4.85 15.20
C ASP A 50 -3.70 4.23 13.83
N ASP A 51 -4.84 4.53 13.23
CA ASP A 51 -5.17 4.11 11.86
C ASP A 51 -4.23 4.73 10.81
N VAL A 52 -3.93 6.03 10.92
CA VAL A 52 -2.95 6.70 10.03
C VAL A 52 -1.56 6.08 10.21
N ARG A 53 -1.14 5.86 11.46
CA ARG A 53 0.14 5.22 11.78
C ARG A 53 0.21 3.82 11.19
N VAL A 54 -0.82 3.00 11.38
CA VAL A 54 -0.88 1.63 10.83
C VAL A 54 -0.85 1.67 9.31
N ALA A 55 -1.59 2.58 8.67
CA ALA A 55 -1.58 2.73 7.21
C ALA A 55 -0.18 3.06 6.70
N LEU A 56 0.48 4.08 7.26
CA LEU A 56 1.85 4.45 6.91
C LEU A 56 2.84 3.31 7.18
N GLY A 57 2.71 2.63 8.31
CA GLY A 57 3.57 1.50 8.67
C GLY A 57 3.42 0.33 7.69
N MET A 58 2.20 0.07 7.22
CA MET A 58 1.93 -0.92 6.18
C MET A 58 2.58 -0.54 4.86
N VAL A 59 2.62 0.76 4.53
CA VAL A 59 3.33 1.25 3.34
C VAL A 59 4.82 0.97 3.44
N VAL A 60 5.43 1.38 4.56
CA VAL A 60 6.86 1.17 4.81
C VAL A 60 7.20 -0.33 4.80
N LYS A 61 6.39 -1.19 5.42
CA LYS A 61 6.59 -2.66 5.43
C LYS A 61 6.63 -3.27 4.03
N LYS A 62 5.78 -2.80 3.13
CA LYS A 62 5.69 -3.31 1.76
C LYS A 62 6.82 -2.81 0.86
N ILE A 63 7.13 -1.51 0.92
CA ILE A 63 8.14 -0.87 0.06
C ILE A 63 9.58 -1.10 0.60
N LYS A 64 9.72 -1.36 1.91
CA LYS A 64 10.97 -1.62 2.63
C LYS A 64 11.94 -0.44 2.54
N HIS A 65 13.22 -0.68 2.31
CA HIS A 65 14.27 0.33 2.18
C HIS A 65 14.00 1.42 1.13
N LEU A 66 13.09 1.17 0.19
CA LEU A 66 12.72 2.14 -0.85
C LEU A 66 11.57 3.06 -0.42
N TRP A 67 11.09 3.01 0.83
CA TRP A 67 9.88 3.75 1.23
C TRP A 67 10.00 5.25 1.01
N ARG A 68 11.18 5.86 1.25
CA ARG A 68 11.41 7.29 1.00
C ARG A 68 11.25 7.64 -0.48
N VAL A 69 11.82 6.80 -1.37
CA VAL A 69 11.68 6.95 -2.82
C VAL A 69 10.23 6.73 -3.24
N GLY A 70 9.55 5.73 -2.67
CA GLY A 70 8.14 5.46 -2.94
C GLY A 70 7.23 6.62 -2.56
N VAL A 71 7.46 7.22 -1.38
CA VAL A 71 6.73 8.40 -0.89
C VAL A 71 7.03 9.63 -1.73
N CYS A 72 8.31 9.87 -2.06
CA CYS A 72 8.72 10.94 -2.96
C CYS A 72 8.05 10.81 -4.34
N LEU A 73 8.09 9.61 -4.92
CA LEU A 73 7.45 9.34 -6.20
C LEU A 73 5.93 9.45 -6.13
N SER A 74 5.27 9.05 -5.02
CA SER A 74 3.82 9.22 -4.92
C SER A 74 3.38 10.67 -4.87
N SER A 75 4.16 11.54 -4.22
CA SER A 75 3.86 12.97 -4.16
C SER A 75 4.23 13.70 -5.46
N LEU A 76 5.33 13.30 -6.10
CA LEU A 76 5.82 13.94 -7.32
C LEU A 76 5.18 13.42 -8.61
N LEU A 77 4.74 12.16 -8.62
CA LEU A 77 4.03 11.52 -9.72
C LEU A 77 2.54 11.34 -9.38
N PRO A 78 1.73 12.41 -9.30
CA PRO A 78 0.37 12.25 -9.76
C PRO A 78 0.52 11.95 -11.25
N MET A 79 0.39 10.70 -11.67
CA MET A 79 0.42 10.38 -13.10
C MET A 79 -0.82 11.03 -13.74
N PRO A 80 -0.70 12.11 -14.55
CA PRO A 80 -1.65 12.20 -15.62
C PRO A 80 -1.36 11.00 -16.52
N GLU A 81 -2.40 10.40 -17.08
CA GLU A 81 -2.28 9.32 -18.06
C GLU A 81 -1.12 9.59 -19.01
N ALA A 82 -0.37 8.52 -19.30
CA ALA A 82 0.72 8.50 -20.25
C ALA A 82 0.46 9.52 -21.37
N LEU A 83 1.27 10.57 -21.41
CA LEU A 83 1.28 11.56 -22.47
C LEU A 83 1.10 10.79 -23.79
N PRO A 84 0.01 11.01 -24.54
CA PRO A 84 -0.25 10.19 -25.70
C PRO A 84 0.97 10.29 -26.61
N LEU A 85 1.45 9.15 -27.09
CA LEU A 85 2.65 9.01 -27.93
C LEU A 85 2.45 9.64 -29.34
N GLY A 86 1.81 10.81 -29.42
CA GLY A 86 1.41 11.51 -30.63
C GLY A 86 -0.08 11.44 -30.97
N VAL A 87 -0.98 11.17 -30.01
CA VAL A 87 -2.45 11.20 -30.23
C VAL A 87 -3.04 12.41 -29.52
N ASP A 88 -3.86 13.21 -30.20
CA ASP A 88 -4.49 14.38 -29.61
C ASP A 88 -5.47 13.96 -28.50
N PRO A 89 -5.36 14.46 -27.25
CA PRO A 89 -6.27 14.12 -26.16
C PRO A 89 -7.74 14.47 -26.44
N ALA A 90 -8.03 15.31 -27.43
CA ALA A 90 -9.40 15.54 -27.91
C ALA A 90 -10.06 14.31 -28.55
N GLU A 91 -9.28 13.29 -28.94
CA GLU A 91 -9.78 12.02 -29.48
C GLU A 91 -9.87 10.89 -28.43
N ALA A 92 -9.43 11.15 -27.19
CA ALA A 92 -9.57 10.20 -26.09
C ALA A 92 -10.99 10.27 -25.53
N ARG A 93 -11.70 9.14 -25.60
CA ARG A 93 -13.12 8.94 -25.27
C ARG A 93 -13.55 9.60 -23.96
N ASP A 94 -14.79 10.12 -23.95
CA ASP A 94 -15.53 10.76 -22.83
C ASP A 94 -15.74 9.90 -21.56
N ASP A 95 -15.06 8.76 -21.43
CA ASP A 95 -15.31 7.76 -20.38
C ASP A 95 -14.41 7.96 -19.13
N VAL A 96 -13.63 9.06 -19.05
CA VAL A 96 -12.63 9.28 -17.99
C VAL A 96 -13.26 9.99 -16.77
N PRO A 97 -13.14 9.45 -15.54
CA PRO A 97 -13.69 10.07 -14.33
C PRO A 97 -13.10 11.45 -14.02
N ASP A 98 -13.94 12.35 -13.49
CA ASP A 98 -13.68 13.79 -13.22
C ASP A 98 -12.42 14.06 -12.35
N VAL A 99 -12.03 13.09 -11.52
CA VAL A 99 -10.83 13.13 -10.66
C VAL A 99 -9.53 13.28 -11.48
N CYS A 100 -9.49 12.77 -12.70
CA CYS A 100 -8.33 12.91 -13.59
C CYS A 100 -8.16 14.35 -14.12
N ARG A 101 -9.24 15.15 -14.13
CA ARG A 101 -9.27 16.46 -14.78
C ARG A 101 -8.73 17.59 -13.91
N GLU A 102 -9.00 17.58 -12.60
CA GLU A 102 -8.49 18.59 -11.66
C GLU A 102 -6.96 18.57 -11.51
N LEU A 103 -6.34 17.39 -11.57
CA LEU A 103 -4.89 17.22 -11.45
C LEU A 103 -4.12 17.69 -12.69
N THR A 104 -4.80 17.81 -13.83
CA THR A 104 -4.22 18.20 -15.13
C THR A 104 -4.00 19.72 -15.23
N GLN A 105 -4.70 20.54 -14.43
CA GLN A 105 -4.69 22.00 -14.55
C GLN A 105 -3.59 22.70 -13.74
N ALA A 106 -2.92 21.99 -12.82
CA ALA A 106 -1.85 22.54 -11.99
C ALA A 106 -0.47 22.17 -12.55
N SER A 107 -0.09 22.75 -13.70
CA SER A 107 1.29 22.70 -14.20
C SER A 107 1.94 24.07 -13.97
N GLY A 108 2.93 24.10 -13.08
CA GLY A 108 3.60 25.34 -12.66
C GLY A 108 4.47 25.10 -11.43
N GLN A 109 5.37 26.05 -11.14
CA GLN A 109 6.27 25.98 -9.98
C GLN A 109 5.49 25.81 -8.66
N GLU A 110 4.36 26.50 -8.50
CA GLU A 110 3.48 26.41 -7.33
C GLU A 110 2.91 25.00 -7.10
N ALA A 111 2.60 24.27 -8.17
CA ALA A 111 2.13 22.89 -8.08
C ALA A 111 3.25 21.92 -7.66
N LEU A 112 4.49 22.17 -8.10
CA LEU A 112 5.65 21.42 -7.64
C LEU A 112 5.96 21.71 -6.18
N ASP A 113 5.92 22.98 -5.77
CA ASP A 113 6.16 23.39 -4.39
C ASP A 113 5.12 22.76 -3.44
N LYS A 114 3.84 22.68 -3.85
CA LYS A 114 2.81 21.96 -3.10
C LYS A 114 3.13 20.47 -2.95
N ARG A 115 3.52 19.78 -4.03
CA ARG A 115 3.87 18.35 -4.00
C ARG A 115 5.10 18.07 -3.14
N LEU A 116 6.06 19.00 -3.11
CA LEU A 116 7.21 18.93 -2.22
C LEU A 116 6.78 19.10 -0.76
N ALA A 117 5.88 20.04 -0.46
CA ALA A 117 5.32 20.19 0.87
C ALA A 117 4.56 18.92 1.33
N ASP A 118 3.75 18.31 0.45
CA ASP A 118 3.06 17.06 0.74
C ASP A 118 4.05 15.91 1.03
N PHE A 119 5.17 15.85 0.29
CA PHE A 119 6.24 14.89 0.54
C PHE A 119 6.90 15.11 1.91
N GLU A 120 7.25 16.35 2.23
CA GLU A 120 7.89 16.70 3.51
C GLU A 120 6.96 16.41 4.69
N GLU A 121 5.66 16.69 4.57
CA GLU A 121 4.66 16.35 5.58
C GLU A 121 4.56 14.85 5.79
N LEU A 122 4.51 14.07 4.70
CA LEU A 122 4.42 12.61 4.78
C LEU A 122 5.70 11.97 5.34
N GLU A 123 6.87 12.48 4.96
CA GLU A 123 8.16 12.06 5.52
C GLU A 123 8.25 12.41 7.01
N SER A 124 7.83 13.61 7.40
CA SER A 124 7.79 14.07 8.78
C SER A 124 6.85 13.20 9.63
N ALA A 125 5.67 12.85 9.11
CA ALA A 125 4.72 11.96 9.78
C ALA A 125 5.32 10.56 10.01
N ILE A 126 5.94 9.96 8.98
CA ILE A 126 6.57 8.63 9.10
C ILE A 126 7.71 8.66 10.13
N CYS A 127 8.52 9.72 10.14
CA CYS A 127 9.58 9.91 11.13
C CYS A 127 9.00 10.14 12.54
N GLY A 128 7.96 10.95 12.67
CA GLY A 128 7.28 11.27 13.93
C GLY A 128 6.64 10.04 14.57
N PHE A 129 6.03 9.17 13.78
CA PHE A 129 5.52 7.87 14.24
C PHE A 129 6.61 6.81 14.47
N LYS A 130 7.89 7.16 14.27
CA LYS A 130 9.05 6.25 14.38
C LYS A 130 8.96 5.04 13.45
N LEU A 131 8.31 5.20 12.30
CA LEU A 131 8.06 4.13 11.33
C LEU A 131 9.14 4.01 10.25
N ALA A 132 10.13 4.92 10.23
CA ALA A 132 11.18 4.93 9.21
C ALA A 132 11.89 3.58 9.02
N ASN A 133 12.08 2.82 10.12
CA ASN A 133 12.69 1.49 10.11
C ASN A 133 11.68 0.36 10.37
N ALA A 134 10.37 0.64 10.28
CA ALA A 134 9.32 -0.35 10.53
C ALA A 134 9.45 -1.59 9.63
N TYR A 135 10.07 -1.45 8.46
CA TYR A 135 10.32 -2.57 7.57
C TYR A 135 11.25 -3.63 8.18
N GLU A 136 12.12 -3.27 9.12
CA GLU A 136 13.06 -4.17 9.81
C GLU A 136 12.43 -4.88 11.01
N TRP A 137 11.30 -4.38 11.52
CA TRP A 137 10.67 -4.93 12.73
C TRP A 137 10.26 -6.38 12.51
N LYS A 138 10.69 -7.27 13.41
CA LYS A 138 10.30 -8.67 13.35
C LYS A 138 8.85 -8.79 13.84
N SER A 139 8.02 -9.51 13.10
CA SER A 139 6.66 -9.83 13.57
C SER A 139 6.73 -10.52 14.93
N PRO A 140 5.84 -10.19 15.88
CA PRO A 140 5.82 -10.79 17.21
C PRO A 140 5.49 -12.29 17.18
N MET A 141 4.80 -12.75 16.13
CA MET A 141 4.49 -14.16 15.88
C MET A 141 4.96 -14.61 14.50
N ASP A 142 5.46 -15.84 14.42
CA ASP A 142 5.79 -16.52 13.16
C ASP A 142 4.59 -17.31 12.61
N GLY A 143 4.60 -17.61 11.31
CA GLY A 143 3.50 -18.33 10.64
C GLY A 143 3.19 -19.68 11.28
N ARG A 144 4.18 -20.36 11.86
CA ARG A 144 3.98 -21.61 12.61
C ARG A 144 3.19 -21.41 13.90
N GLU A 145 3.49 -20.35 14.63
CA GLU A 145 2.83 -20.03 15.90
C GLU A 145 1.38 -19.59 15.67
N VAL A 146 1.14 -18.91 14.54
CA VAL A 146 -0.20 -18.53 14.09
C VAL A 146 -1.02 -19.78 13.70
N MET A 147 -0.40 -20.73 12.99
CA MET A 147 -1.05 -22.02 12.68
C MET A 147 -1.43 -22.78 13.95
N GLU A 148 -0.53 -22.84 14.92
CA GLU A 148 -0.78 -23.50 16.20
C GLU A 148 -1.88 -22.79 17.01
N ALA A 149 -1.87 -21.46 17.06
CA ALA A 149 -2.88 -20.68 17.76
C ALA A 149 -4.28 -20.80 17.12
N LEU A 150 -4.35 -20.83 15.79
CA LEU A 150 -5.62 -20.91 15.06
C LEU A 150 -6.11 -22.35 14.83
N GLY A 151 -5.28 -23.36 15.10
CA GLY A 151 -5.58 -24.76 14.80
C GLY A 151 -5.60 -25.09 13.30
N ILE A 152 -4.93 -24.28 12.47
CA ILE A 152 -4.89 -24.46 11.01
C ILE A 152 -3.70 -25.35 10.65
N GLN A 153 -3.95 -26.50 10.03
CA GLN A 153 -2.89 -27.46 9.70
C GLN A 153 -2.16 -27.19 8.37
N ILE A 154 -2.70 -26.32 7.51
CA ILE A 154 -2.13 -26.05 6.19
C ILE A 154 -1.82 -24.55 6.05
N ALA A 155 -0.54 -24.23 5.92
CA ALA A 155 -0.11 -22.91 5.44
C ALA A 155 -0.59 -22.74 3.99
N GLY A 156 -1.47 -21.78 3.75
CA GLY A 156 -2.05 -21.55 2.42
C GLY A 156 -2.53 -20.11 2.24
N PRO A 157 -3.28 -19.81 1.16
CA PRO A 157 -3.80 -18.47 0.88
C PRO A 157 -4.62 -17.87 2.03
N ALA A 158 -5.24 -18.73 2.84
CA ALA A 158 -5.98 -18.35 4.05
C ALA A 158 -5.11 -17.75 5.18
N MET A 159 -3.78 -17.93 5.14
CA MET A 159 -2.86 -17.42 6.17
C MET A 159 -2.57 -15.92 5.99
N LYS A 160 -2.60 -15.41 4.76
CA LYS A 160 -2.22 -14.02 4.45
C LYS A 160 -3.05 -12.98 5.22
N PRO A 161 -4.39 -13.07 5.30
CA PRO A 161 -5.19 -12.12 6.08
C PRO A 161 -4.83 -12.10 7.57
N TRP A 162 -4.43 -13.25 8.14
CA TRP A 162 -4.00 -13.34 9.54
C TRP A 162 -2.64 -12.68 9.75
N MET A 163 -1.68 -12.98 8.89
CA MET A 163 -0.36 -12.34 8.95
C MET A 163 -0.46 -10.82 8.74
N ASP A 164 -1.29 -10.37 7.81
CA ASP A 164 -1.53 -8.95 7.58
C ASP A 164 -2.24 -8.29 8.78
N ALA A 165 -3.09 -9.02 9.52
CA ALA A 165 -3.72 -8.51 10.75
C ALA A 165 -2.70 -8.40 11.90
N ILE A 166 -1.77 -9.35 12.02
CA ILE A 166 -0.70 -9.32 13.02
C ILE A 166 0.24 -8.14 12.77
N VAL A 167 0.63 -7.91 11.52
CA VAL A 167 1.48 -6.77 11.17
C VAL A 167 0.77 -5.46 11.50
N ARG A 168 -0.53 -5.32 11.18
CA ARG A 168 -1.32 -4.13 11.56
C ARG A 168 -1.39 -3.95 13.07
N TRP A 169 -1.66 -5.01 13.82
CA TRP A 169 -1.70 -4.97 15.28
C TRP A 169 -0.36 -4.52 15.87
N HIS A 170 0.75 -5.07 15.36
CA HIS A 170 2.10 -4.73 15.81
C HIS A 170 2.51 -3.29 15.44
N LEU A 171 2.03 -2.76 14.32
CA LEU A 171 2.25 -1.36 13.94
C LEU A 171 1.52 -0.38 14.86
N ALA A 172 0.34 -0.77 15.37
CA ALA A 172 -0.37 -0.02 16.41
C ALA A 172 0.31 -0.18 17.79
N HIS A 173 0.74 -1.40 18.12
CA HIS A 173 1.33 -1.77 19.41
C HIS A 173 2.79 -2.23 19.24
N PRO A 174 3.75 -1.30 19.12
CA PRO A 174 5.16 -1.63 18.87
C PRO A 174 5.78 -2.41 20.04
N ASP A 175 5.37 -2.10 21.26
CA ASP A 175 5.83 -2.73 22.51
C ASP A 175 4.94 -3.92 22.93
N GLY A 176 3.98 -4.28 22.07
CA GLY A 176 3.04 -5.37 22.33
C GLY A 176 3.76 -6.72 22.43
N THR A 177 3.36 -7.50 23.41
CA THR A 177 3.92 -8.83 23.66
C THR A 177 3.35 -9.88 22.72
N LYS A 178 4.05 -11.02 22.62
CA LYS A 178 3.60 -12.15 21.81
C LYS A 178 2.27 -12.71 22.33
N GLU A 179 2.07 -12.71 23.64
CA GLU A 179 0.87 -13.17 24.32
C GLU A 179 -0.34 -12.30 23.97
N GLU A 180 -0.19 -10.98 24.01
CA GLU A 180 -1.24 -10.03 23.62
C GLU A 180 -1.61 -10.16 22.14
N CYS A 181 -0.61 -10.38 21.27
CA CYS A 181 -0.84 -10.65 19.86
C CYS A 181 -1.67 -11.93 19.66
N ARG A 182 -1.37 -12.99 20.43
CA ARG A 182 -2.11 -14.26 20.37
C ARG A 182 -3.56 -14.07 20.80
N ASP A 183 -3.80 -13.36 21.89
CA ASP A 183 -5.13 -13.06 22.38
C ASP A 183 -5.95 -12.24 21.37
N PHE A 184 -5.32 -11.27 20.70
CA PHE A 184 -5.93 -10.50 19.62
C PHE A 184 -6.40 -11.40 18.47
N ILE A 185 -5.54 -12.32 18.00
CA ILE A 185 -5.88 -13.26 16.91
C ILE A 185 -7.05 -14.17 17.30
N LEU A 186 -7.04 -14.72 18.53
CA LEU A 186 -8.08 -15.60 19.04
C LEU A 186 -9.43 -14.88 19.17
N LYS A 187 -9.43 -13.64 19.69
CA LYS A 187 -10.62 -12.79 19.73
C LYS A 187 -11.17 -12.53 18.34
N ARG A 188 -10.30 -12.19 17.38
CA ARG A 188 -10.68 -11.97 15.96
C ARG A 188 -11.30 -13.23 15.33
N GLN A 189 -10.77 -14.41 15.63
CA GLN A 189 -11.32 -15.69 15.15
C GLN A 189 -12.70 -15.99 15.73
N ALA A 190 -12.93 -15.69 17.02
CA ALA A 190 -14.24 -15.83 17.64
C ALA A 190 -15.27 -14.93 16.94
N SER A 191 -14.96 -13.64 16.76
CA SER A 191 -15.86 -12.70 16.09
C SER A 191 -16.15 -13.08 14.63
N GLN A 192 -15.18 -13.65 13.90
CA GLN A 192 -15.43 -14.15 12.54
C GLN A 192 -16.41 -15.32 12.50
N ARG A 193 -16.34 -16.23 13.48
CA ARG A 193 -17.29 -17.37 13.58
C ARG A 193 -18.70 -16.91 13.93
N ASP A 194 -18.83 -15.96 14.86
CA ASP A 194 -20.13 -15.42 15.26
C ASP A 194 -20.82 -14.69 14.09
N ASN A 195 -20.06 -13.88 13.34
CA ASN A 195 -20.54 -13.20 12.14
C ASN A 195 -20.98 -14.19 11.05
N GLU A 196 -20.25 -15.28 10.85
CA GLU A 196 -20.60 -16.30 9.85
C GLU A 196 -21.88 -17.06 10.24
N GLN A 197 -22.05 -17.39 11.53
CA GLN A 197 -23.26 -18.03 12.05
C GLN A 197 -24.50 -17.13 11.91
N SER A 198 -24.37 -15.82 12.15
CA SER A 198 -25.47 -14.87 11.98
C SER A 198 -25.97 -14.76 10.53
N ARG A 199 -25.08 -14.99 9.54
CA ARG A 199 -25.41 -14.92 8.11
C ARG A 199 -26.08 -16.18 7.58
N GLN A 200 -25.88 -17.33 8.21
CA GLN A 200 -26.46 -18.61 7.80
C GLN A 200 -27.85 -18.87 8.42
N GLY A 201 -28.27 -18.05 9.39
CA GLY A 201 -29.56 -18.16 10.08
C GLY A 201 -30.69 -17.26 9.54
N THR A 202 -30.50 -16.59 8.40
CA THR A 202 -31.52 -15.75 7.72
C THR A 202 -31.87 -16.36 6.37
#